data_AF-A0A1G3YNS7-F1
#
_entry.id   AF-A0A1G3YNS7-F1
#
_cell.length_a   1.000
_cell.length_b   1.000
_cell.length_c   1.000
_cell.angle_alpha   90.00
_cell.angle_beta   90.00
_cell.angle_gamma   90.00
#
_symmetry.space_group_name_H-M   'P 1'
#
loop_
_entity.id
_entity.type
_entity.pdbx_description
1 polymer ?
#
loop_
_entity_poly.entity_id
_entity_poly.type
_entity_poly.pdbx_seq_one_letter_code
_entity_poly.pdbx_strand_id
1 'polypeptide(L)'
;MDSATLTGTTFTLKQGLNSVAGAVSYLGTTASFDPSANLAYGTVYTASIGTGAEDLAGNALTAAKTWSFTTSPASTLAPVDLGSAGNFVILSKSGIDTASATTAITGDIGVSPAAATYITGFSLAMDATNTFSISPLVTQKVYAADYTPPTPSYMTTAVGDMETAYTNAAGRPDPDFTELGAGDISGMTLVPGLYKWGTALLITSDITLSGGPTDIWIFQIAEGLTFANGVNVVLAGGAVPENIFWQTFGAVSLGTTVHAEGIILSYSEIALATGATINGRLYSQTAVTLDANAVTQPAQ
;
A
#
# COMPACT_ATOMS: atom_id res chain seq x y z
N MET A 1 7.41 36.83 -0.46
CA MET A 1 6.21 36.76 0.40
C MET A 1 6.71 36.54 1.81
N ASP A 2 6.22 37.30 2.78
CA ASP A 2 6.53 37.11 4.18
C ASP A 2 5.68 35.94 4.73
N SER A 3 6.35 34.87 5.15
CA SER A 3 5.71 33.67 5.69
C SER A 3 4.93 33.92 6.98
N ALA A 4 5.24 34.97 7.74
CA ALA A 4 4.50 35.33 8.95
C ALA A 4 3.10 35.89 8.66
N THR A 5 2.88 36.39 7.43
CA THR A 5 1.63 37.06 7.04
C THR A 5 0.67 36.14 6.29
N LEU A 6 1.12 34.97 5.82
CA LEU A 6 0.27 33.97 5.19
C LEU A 6 -0.13 32.89 6.20
N THR A 7 -1.24 33.13 6.89
CA THR A 7 -1.80 32.27 7.94
C THR A 7 -3.22 31.83 7.56
N GLY A 8 -3.91 31.08 8.42
CA GLY A 8 -5.31 30.71 8.19
C GLY A 8 -6.30 31.88 8.12
N THR A 9 -5.87 33.11 8.41
CA THR A 9 -6.69 34.32 8.24
C THR A 9 -6.52 34.97 6.87
N THR A 10 -5.36 34.79 6.23
CA THR A 10 -5.02 35.40 4.94
C THR A 10 -5.05 34.39 3.80
N PHE A 11 -4.88 33.09 4.06
CA PHE A 11 -5.25 32.02 3.15
C PHE A 11 -6.53 31.35 3.63
N THR A 12 -7.52 31.23 2.75
CA THR A 12 -8.76 30.51 3.05
C THR A 12 -9.13 29.57 1.92
N LEU A 13 -9.63 28.39 2.27
CA LEU A 13 -10.26 27.45 1.34
C LEU A 13 -11.74 27.34 1.67
N LYS A 14 -12.62 27.40 0.66
CA LYS A 14 -14.08 27.32 0.85
C LYS A 14 -14.75 26.31 -0.09
N GLN A 15 -15.77 25.64 0.44
CA GLN A 15 -16.76 24.89 -0.34
C GLN A 15 -18.03 25.74 -0.44
N GLY A 16 -18.19 26.47 -1.54
CA GLY A 16 -19.22 27.50 -1.64
C GLY A 16 -19.03 28.56 -0.54
N LEU A 17 -19.96 28.61 0.42
CA LEU A 17 -19.88 29.55 1.55
C LEU A 17 -19.20 28.97 2.81
N ASN A 18 -19.03 27.65 2.88
CA ASN A 18 -18.46 26.97 4.05
C ASN A 18 -16.93 27.05 4.02
N SER A 19 -16.31 27.40 5.15
CA SER A 19 -14.85 27.42 5.26
C SER A 19 -14.31 26.03 5.59
N VAL A 20 -13.25 25.62 4.90
CA VAL A 20 -12.51 24.39 5.18
C VAL A 20 -11.43 24.72 6.21
N ALA A 21 -11.45 24.04 7.35
CA ALA A 21 -10.40 24.18 8.36
C ALA A 21 -9.10 23.49 7.88
N GLY A 22 -7.96 24.05 8.27
CA GLY A 22 -6.65 23.53 7.92
C GLY A 22 -5.53 24.42 8.44
N ALA A 23 -4.30 23.94 8.34
CA ALA A 23 -3.10 24.66 8.73
C ALA A 23 -2.32 25.14 7.50
N VAL A 24 -1.72 26.33 7.58
CA VAL A 24 -0.76 26.80 6.58
C VAL A 24 0.65 26.57 7.12
N SER A 25 1.51 25.96 6.31
CA SER A 25 2.93 25.77 6.59
C SER A 25 3.79 26.31 5.44
N TYR A 26 5.08 26.50 5.71
CA TYR A 26 6.04 27.06 4.75
C TYR A 26 7.30 26.22 4.65
N LEU A 27 7.76 26.02 3.43
CA LEU A 27 9.10 25.50 3.14
C LEU A 27 9.73 26.30 2.01
N GLY A 28 10.77 27.08 2.34
CA GLY A 28 11.41 28.00 1.41
C GLY A 28 10.41 29.03 0.86
N THR A 29 10.16 29.00 -0.44
CA THR A 29 9.21 29.90 -1.13
C THR A 29 7.81 29.30 -1.30
N THR A 30 7.57 28.09 -0.81
CA THR A 30 6.32 27.36 -1.01
C THR A 30 5.49 27.39 0.27
N ALA A 31 4.24 27.82 0.15
CA ALA A 31 3.23 27.68 1.19
C ALA A 31 2.35 26.46 0.91
N SER A 32 2.06 25.68 1.94
CA SER A 32 1.18 24.50 1.86
C SER A 32 0.00 24.70 2.80
N PHE A 33 -1.21 24.47 2.29
CA PHE A 33 -2.41 24.38 3.13
C PHE A 33 -2.77 22.91 3.31
N ASP A 34 -2.84 22.46 4.55
CA ASP A 34 -3.20 21.11 4.94
C ASP A 34 -4.60 21.11 5.59
N PRO A 35 -5.65 20.71 4.86
CA PRO A 35 -7.00 20.60 5.41
C PRO A 35 -7.05 19.66 6.62
N SER A 36 -7.78 20.03 7.67
CA SER A 36 -7.92 19.18 8.86
C SER A 36 -8.72 17.89 8.63
N ALA A 37 -9.41 17.81 7.48
CA ALA A 37 -10.11 16.63 7.00
C ALA A 37 -10.03 16.60 5.46
N ASN A 38 -10.07 15.40 4.88
CA ASN A 38 -10.05 15.24 3.43
C ASN A 38 -11.17 16.05 2.76
N LEU A 39 -10.86 16.64 1.62
CA LEU A 39 -11.84 17.35 0.81
C LEU A 39 -12.86 16.36 0.23
N ALA A 40 -14.12 16.77 0.15
CA ALA A 40 -15.17 15.98 -0.47
C ALA A 40 -14.88 15.76 -1.96
N TYR A 41 -15.22 14.59 -2.47
CA TYR A 41 -15.05 14.23 -3.88
C TYR A 41 -15.99 15.01 -4.81
N GLY A 42 -15.60 15.17 -6.08
CA GLY A 42 -16.39 15.79 -7.14
C GLY A 42 -16.84 17.22 -6.82
N THR A 43 -16.13 17.90 -5.93
CA THR A 43 -16.59 19.13 -5.27
C THR A 43 -15.71 20.29 -5.68
N VAL A 44 -16.36 21.41 -6.01
CA VAL A 44 -15.66 22.67 -6.30
C VAL A 44 -15.25 23.35 -5.00
N TYR A 45 -13.96 23.63 -4.89
CA TYR A 45 -13.39 24.44 -3.82
C TYR A 45 -12.81 25.73 -4.39
N THR A 46 -12.94 26.82 -3.62
CA THR A 46 -12.35 28.11 -3.94
C THR A 46 -11.32 28.47 -2.90
N ALA A 47 -10.07 28.61 -3.33
CA ALA A 47 -8.98 29.12 -2.51
C ALA A 47 -8.83 30.62 -2.72
N SER A 48 -8.45 31.34 -1.66
CA SER A 48 -8.25 32.79 -1.66
C SER A 48 -7.03 33.16 -0.83
N ILE A 49 -6.17 34.01 -1.38
CA ILE A 49 -5.16 34.76 -0.64
C ILE A 49 -5.67 36.20 -0.50
N GLY A 50 -5.97 36.61 0.73
CA GLY A 50 -6.46 37.95 1.06
C GLY A 50 -5.37 39.02 1.04
N THR A 51 -5.79 40.28 1.11
CA THR A 51 -4.91 41.46 1.07
C THR A 51 -4.03 41.62 2.31
N GLY A 52 -4.22 40.81 3.35
CA GLY A 52 -3.34 40.81 4.53
C GLY A 52 -2.03 40.04 4.34
N ALA A 53 -1.84 39.36 3.19
CA ALA A 53 -0.57 38.73 2.86
C ALA A 53 0.41 39.77 2.27
N GLU A 54 1.64 39.77 2.75
CA GLU A 54 2.65 40.80 2.45
C GLU A 54 3.93 40.20 1.81
N ASP A 55 4.75 41.05 1.20
CA ASP A 55 6.14 40.74 0.87
C ASP A 55 7.10 41.03 2.04
N LEU A 56 8.40 40.70 1.88
CA LEU A 56 9.41 40.92 2.93
C LEU A 56 9.70 42.40 3.22
N ALA A 57 9.20 43.31 2.38
CA ALA A 57 9.30 44.75 2.58
C ALA A 57 8.01 45.32 3.25
N GLY A 58 7.05 44.47 3.61
CA GLY A 58 5.78 44.85 4.23
C GLY A 58 4.73 45.37 3.24
N ASN A 59 4.88 45.10 1.94
CA ASN A 59 3.87 45.49 0.95
C ASN A 59 2.77 44.44 0.87
N ALA A 60 1.56 44.82 1.26
CA ALA A 60 0.35 44.02 1.13
C ALA A 60 -0.08 43.79 -0.32
N LEU A 61 -0.74 42.66 -0.57
CA LEU A 61 -1.45 42.42 -1.84
C LEU A 61 -2.52 43.50 -2.06
N THR A 62 -2.53 44.10 -3.25
CA THR A 62 -3.48 45.15 -3.63
C THR A 62 -4.91 44.64 -3.84
N ALA A 63 -5.07 43.35 -4.13
CA ALA A 63 -6.36 42.67 -4.25
C ALA A 63 -6.22 41.19 -3.85
N ALA A 64 -7.31 40.60 -3.36
CA ALA A 64 -7.34 39.18 -3.05
C ALA A 64 -7.17 38.34 -4.34
N LYS A 65 -6.36 37.29 -4.26
CA LYS A 65 -6.18 36.34 -5.35
C LYS A 65 -7.01 35.11 -5.11
N THR A 66 -7.99 34.84 -5.99
CA THR A 66 -8.89 33.70 -5.88
C THR A 66 -8.74 32.75 -7.07
N TRP A 67 -8.85 31.45 -6.81
CA TRP A 67 -8.98 30.42 -7.84
C TRP A 67 -9.88 29.29 -7.35
N SER A 68 -10.45 28.54 -8.29
CA SER A 68 -11.24 27.36 -7.98
C SER A 68 -10.64 26.12 -8.62
N PHE A 69 -10.82 24.99 -7.95
CA PHE A 69 -10.51 23.66 -8.47
C PHE A 69 -11.64 22.70 -8.10
N THR A 70 -11.76 21.61 -8.84
CA THR A 70 -12.72 20.54 -8.54
C THR A 70 -11.91 19.32 -8.12
N THR A 71 -12.25 18.72 -6.97
CA THR A 71 -11.70 17.43 -6.58
C THR A 71 -12.20 16.33 -7.50
N SER A 72 -11.41 15.26 -7.68
CA SER A 72 -11.84 14.09 -8.44
C SER A 72 -13.12 13.49 -7.88
N PRO A 73 -13.98 12.86 -8.68
CA PRO A 73 -15.13 12.10 -8.18
C PRO A 73 -14.66 10.94 -7.29
N ALA A 74 -15.56 10.42 -6.45
CA ALA A 74 -15.26 9.28 -5.61
C ALA A 74 -14.99 8.06 -6.50
N SER A 75 -13.96 7.28 -6.17
CA SER A 75 -13.70 6.04 -6.89
C SER A 75 -14.86 5.07 -6.69
N THR A 76 -15.34 4.46 -7.77
CA THR A 76 -16.31 3.35 -7.71
C THR A 76 -15.60 1.99 -7.62
N LEU A 77 -14.29 2.00 -7.44
CA LEU A 77 -13.46 0.81 -7.41
C LEU A 77 -13.80 -0.02 -6.17
N ALA A 78 -14.28 -1.24 -6.40
CA ALA A 78 -14.51 -2.20 -5.33
C ALA A 78 -13.17 -2.82 -4.87
N PRO A 79 -13.03 -3.23 -3.60
CA PRO A 79 -11.87 -3.99 -3.15
C PRO A 79 -11.71 -5.31 -3.91
N VAL A 80 -10.52 -5.90 -3.89
CA VAL A 80 -10.28 -7.25 -4.44
C VAL A 80 -10.66 -8.27 -3.38
N ASP A 81 -11.62 -9.15 -3.69
CA ASP A 81 -12.00 -10.24 -2.80
C ASP A 81 -10.88 -11.28 -2.75
N LEU A 82 -10.38 -11.53 -1.53
CA LEU A 82 -9.30 -12.49 -1.27
C LEU A 82 -9.83 -13.89 -0.96
N GLY A 83 -11.15 -14.07 -0.78
CA GLY A 83 -11.74 -15.32 -0.35
C GLY A 83 -11.03 -15.91 0.87
N SER A 84 -10.79 -17.22 0.83
CA SER A 84 -10.08 -17.93 1.89
C SER A 84 -8.58 -17.61 1.97
N ALA A 85 -7.98 -17.05 0.91
CA ALA A 85 -6.61 -16.54 0.98
C ALA A 85 -6.48 -15.45 2.06
N GLY A 86 -7.52 -14.64 2.26
CA GLY A 86 -7.57 -13.53 3.24
C GLY A 86 -7.23 -13.91 4.69
N ASN A 87 -7.28 -15.20 5.04
CA ASN A 87 -6.88 -15.75 6.33
C ASN A 87 -5.36 -15.78 6.53
N PHE A 88 -4.58 -15.75 5.45
CA PHE A 88 -3.13 -15.86 5.45
C PHE A 88 -2.47 -14.49 5.34
N VAL A 89 -1.36 -14.31 6.04
CA VAL A 89 -0.46 -13.17 5.87
C VAL A 89 0.61 -13.45 4.81
N ILE A 90 1.01 -14.72 4.64
CA ILE A 90 1.88 -15.17 3.54
C ILE A 90 1.29 -16.44 2.92
N LEU A 91 1.08 -16.43 1.61
CA LEU A 91 0.64 -17.60 0.86
C LEU A 91 1.50 -17.75 -0.40
N SER A 92 2.05 -18.94 -0.63
CA SER A 92 2.83 -19.21 -1.84
C SER A 92 2.59 -20.58 -2.44
N LYS A 93 3.04 -20.79 -3.68
CA LYS A 93 2.88 -22.09 -4.36
C LYS A 93 4.10 -22.99 -4.28
N SER A 94 5.30 -22.43 -4.24
CA SER A 94 6.56 -23.17 -4.36
C SER A 94 7.50 -23.05 -3.17
N GLY A 95 7.24 -22.16 -2.20
CA GLY A 95 8.05 -22.08 -0.97
C GLY A 95 7.97 -20.77 -0.22
N ILE A 96 8.31 -20.82 1.07
CA ILE A 96 8.48 -19.65 1.93
C ILE A 96 9.75 -19.85 2.74
N ASP A 97 10.78 -19.07 2.45
CA ASP A 97 12.10 -19.26 3.03
C ASP A 97 12.50 -18.04 3.84
N THR A 98 13.13 -18.28 5.00
CA THR A 98 13.77 -17.20 5.75
C THR A 98 15.23 -17.51 6.10
N ALA A 99 16.10 -16.53 5.87
CA ALA A 99 17.53 -16.61 6.19
C ALA A 99 17.88 -16.20 7.62
N SER A 100 16.89 -15.71 8.41
CA SER A 100 17.12 -15.14 9.73
C SER A 100 16.17 -15.68 10.79
N ALA A 101 16.72 -15.91 11.98
CA ALA A 101 15.96 -16.28 13.18
C ALA A 101 15.25 -15.09 13.85
N THR A 102 15.35 -13.87 13.29
CA THR A 102 14.67 -12.67 13.82
C THR A 102 13.47 -12.25 12.97
N THR A 103 13.12 -13.01 11.93
CA THR A 103 11.88 -12.80 11.17
C THR A 103 10.67 -12.92 12.09
N ALA A 104 9.72 -12.01 11.97
CA ALA A 104 8.54 -11.92 12.81
C ALA A 104 7.27 -11.81 11.95
N ILE A 105 6.45 -12.86 11.97
CA ILE A 105 5.23 -12.97 11.16
C ILE A 105 4.02 -12.95 12.07
N THR A 106 3.12 -11.97 11.86
CA THR A 106 1.85 -11.88 12.56
C THR A 106 0.71 -12.31 11.63
N GLY A 107 0.27 -13.57 11.77
CA GLY A 107 -0.78 -14.18 10.94
C GLY A 107 -0.45 -15.61 10.51
N ASP A 108 -1.37 -16.26 9.80
CA ASP A 108 -1.17 -17.62 9.27
C ASP A 108 -0.29 -17.57 8.00
N ILE A 109 0.57 -18.57 7.81
CA ILE A 109 1.31 -18.75 6.54
C ILE A 109 1.03 -20.11 5.93
N GLY A 110 1.17 -20.24 4.62
CA GLY A 110 1.19 -21.57 4.03
C GLY A 110 1.62 -21.68 2.59
N VAL A 111 1.87 -22.94 2.20
CA VAL A 111 2.30 -23.31 0.85
C VAL A 111 1.42 -24.40 0.25
N SER A 112 1.08 -24.27 -1.03
CA SER A 112 0.42 -25.32 -1.81
C SER A 112 0.53 -25.05 -3.32
N PRO A 113 0.88 -26.04 -4.16
CA PRO A 113 0.90 -27.48 -3.87
C PRO A 113 2.22 -27.98 -3.27
N ALA A 114 3.19 -27.11 -2.97
CA ALA A 114 4.42 -27.51 -2.31
C ALA A 114 4.19 -28.15 -0.93
N ALA A 115 5.08 -29.06 -0.56
CA ALA A 115 5.11 -29.68 0.77
C ALA A 115 5.78 -28.75 1.80
N ALA A 116 5.62 -29.05 3.09
CA ALA A 116 6.21 -28.29 4.19
C ALA A 116 7.73 -28.22 4.14
N THR A 117 8.40 -29.13 3.42
CA THR A 117 9.85 -29.09 3.21
C THR A 117 10.31 -27.85 2.44
N TYR A 118 9.41 -27.14 1.75
CA TYR A 118 9.65 -25.87 1.08
C TYR A 118 9.37 -24.65 1.97
N ILE A 119 9.09 -24.87 3.25
CA ILE A 119 9.07 -23.81 4.26
C ILE A 119 10.36 -23.92 5.07
N THR A 120 11.41 -23.18 4.70
CA THR A 120 12.73 -23.33 5.32
C THR A 120 13.11 -22.15 6.21
N GLY A 121 13.96 -22.40 7.22
CA GLY A 121 14.41 -21.40 8.20
C GLY A 121 13.45 -21.13 9.37
N PHE A 122 12.22 -21.63 9.32
CA PHE A 122 11.19 -21.37 10.34
C PHE A 122 11.25 -22.27 11.58
N SER A 123 12.12 -23.29 11.61
CA SER A 123 12.19 -24.25 12.74
C SER A 123 10.82 -24.86 13.08
N LEU A 124 10.12 -25.38 12.07
CA LEU A 124 8.76 -25.86 12.21
C LEU A 124 8.66 -27.05 13.19
N ALA A 125 7.66 -26.99 14.07
CA ALA A 125 7.24 -28.11 14.91
C ALA A 125 5.80 -28.48 14.56
N MET A 126 5.59 -29.75 14.16
CA MET A 126 4.26 -30.25 13.82
C MET A 126 3.37 -30.29 15.07
N ASP A 127 2.12 -29.83 14.94
CA ASP A 127 1.13 -29.97 16.02
C ASP A 127 0.68 -31.43 16.18
N ALA A 128 0.13 -31.77 17.35
CA ALA A 128 -0.36 -33.11 17.68
C ALA A 128 -1.44 -33.63 16.72
N THR A 129 -2.18 -32.73 16.05
CA THR A 129 -3.20 -33.09 15.06
C THR A 129 -2.63 -33.40 13.68
N ASN A 130 -1.36 -33.05 13.43
CA ASN A 130 -0.71 -33.11 12.12
C ASN A 130 -1.43 -32.30 11.01
N THR A 131 -2.34 -31.38 11.34
CA THR A 131 -3.05 -30.52 10.36
C THR A 131 -2.37 -29.17 10.17
N PHE A 132 -1.49 -28.74 11.09
CA PHE A 132 -0.68 -27.53 10.97
C PHE A 132 0.62 -27.72 11.75
N SER A 133 1.59 -26.83 11.52
CA SER A 133 2.78 -26.69 12.36
C SER A 133 2.82 -25.30 13.00
N ILE A 134 3.68 -25.16 14.00
CA ILE A 134 3.99 -23.90 14.68
C ILE A 134 5.45 -23.53 14.44
N SER A 135 5.77 -22.26 14.62
CA SER A 135 7.12 -21.70 14.55
C SER A 135 7.27 -20.62 15.62
N PRO A 136 8.46 -20.45 16.23
CA PRO A 136 8.71 -19.28 17.08
C PRO A 136 8.67 -17.95 16.31
N LEU A 137 8.73 -17.98 14.97
CA LEU A 137 8.73 -16.80 14.11
C LEU A 137 7.34 -16.41 13.60
N VAL A 138 6.31 -17.24 13.87
CA VAL A 138 4.94 -17.07 13.37
C VAL A 138 4.00 -17.05 14.56
N THR A 139 3.23 -15.98 14.74
CA THR A 139 2.32 -15.86 15.89
C THR A 139 1.14 -16.82 15.82
N GLN A 140 0.78 -17.28 14.63
CA GLN A 140 -0.34 -18.19 14.37
C GLN A 140 0.16 -19.50 13.75
N LYS A 141 -0.54 -20.05 12.75
CA LYS A 141 -0.30 -21.40 12.22
C LYS A 141 0.42 -21.39 10.90
N VAL A 142 1.17 -22.45 10.66
CA VAL A 142 1.84 -22.76 9.40
C VAL A 142 1.13 -23.95 8.76
N TYR A 143 0.77 -23.85 7.48
CA TYR A 143 0.06 -24.88 6.74
C TYR A 143 0.82 -25.28 5.47
N ALA A 144 0.73 -26.55 5.09
CA ALA A 144 1.33 -27.07 3.87
C ALA A 144 0.47 -28.16 3.21
N ALA A 145 0.68 -28.41 1.92
CA ALA A 145 -0.15 -29.31 1.14
C ALA A 145 -0.05 -30.80 1.55
N ASP A 146 1.03 -31.20 2.21
CA ASP A 146 1.29 -32.58 2.64
C ASP A 146 0.84 -32.86 4.09
N TYR A 147 0.16 -31.91 4.73
CA TYR A 147 -0.39 -32.09 6.08
C TYR A 147 -1.67 -32.94 6.07
N THR A 148 -2.10 -33.37 7.25
CA THR A 148 -3.28 -34.22 7.41
C THR A 148 -4.56 -33.47 7.02
N PRO A 149 -5.56 -34.13 6.39
CA PRO A 149 -6.88 -33.54 6.15
C PRO A 149 -7.49 -32.89 7.41
N PRO A 150 -8.14 -31.71 7.29
CA PRO A 150 -8.62 -31.09 6.05
C PRO A 150 -7.64 -30.11 5.38
N THR A 151 -6.39 -30.04 5.83
CA THR A 151 -5.43 -29.00 5.39
C THR A 151 -5.16 -28.98 3.88
N PRO A 152 -4.96 -30.12 3.18
CA PRO A 152 -4.68 -30.08 1.74
C PRO A 152 -5.82 -29.43 0.93
N SER A 153 -7.09 -29.72 1.27
CA SER A 153 -8.24 -29.09 0.64
C SER A 153 -8.34 -27.60 0.98
N TYR A 154 -8.12 -27.24 2.24
CA TYR A 154 -8.13 -25.84 2.68
C TYR A 154 -7.07 -25.01 1.94
N MET A 155 -5.85 -25.54 1.82
CA MET A 155 -4.75 -24.90 1.12
C MET A 155 -4.98 -24.82 -0.40
N THR A 156 -5.60 -25.83 -1.00
CA THR A 156 -5.99 -25.80 -2.42
C THR A 156 -6.99 -24.67 -2.68
N THR A 157 -7.99 -24.51 -1.81
CA THR A 157 -8.97 -23.42 -1.92
C THR A 157 -8.32 -22.06 -1.71
N ALA A 158 -7.48 -21.90 -0.69
CA ALA A 158 -6.77 -20.64 -0.43
C ALA A 158 -5.91 -20.19 -1.61
N VAL A 159 -5.15 -21.11 -2.23
CA VAL A 159 -4.33 -20.80 -3.40
C VAL A 159 -5.19 -20.51 -4.64
N GLY A 160 -6.31 -21.22 -4.83
CA GLY A 160 -7.27 -20.90 -5.90
C GLY A 160 -7.91 -19.52 -5.75
N ASP A 161 -8.25 -19.13 -4.52
CA ASP A 161 -8.78 -17.80 -4.22
C ASP A 161 -7.71 -16.71 -4.42
N MET A 162 -6.45 -16.99 -4.08
CA MET A 162 -5.32 -16.10 -4.39
C MET A 162 -5.14 -15.89 -5.90
N GLU A 163 -5.21 -16.95 -6.71
CA GLU A 163 -5.14 -16.85 -8.17
C GLU A 163 -6.34 -16.07 -8.76
N THR A 164 -7.51 -16.25 -8.15
CA THR A 164 -8.73 -15.51 -8.51
C THR A 164 -8.58 -14.02 -8.17
N ALA A 165 -8.08 -13.68 -6.98
CA ALA A 165 -7.79 -12.32 -6.56
C ALA A 165 -6.76 -11.65 -7.48
N TYR A 166 -5.67 -12.37 -7.83
CA TYR A 166 -4.68 -11.90 -8.80
C TYR A 166 -5.34 -11.56 -10.14
N THR A 167 -6.14 -12.47 -10.68
CA THR A 167 -6.81 -12.29 -11.98
C THR A 167 -7.84 -11.15 -11.93
N ASN A 168 -8.56 -11.00 -10.81
CA ASN A 168 -9.49 -9.91 -10.57
C ASN A 168 -8.79 -8.55 -10.56
N ALA A 169 -7.67 -8.43 -9.83
CA ALA A 169 -6.88 -7.20 -9.77
C ALA A 169 -6.27 -6.85 -11.14
N ALA A 170 -5.66 -7.83 -11.82
CA ALA A 170 -5.05 -7.67 -13.14
C ALA A 170 -6.07 -7.32 -14.24
N GLY A 171 -7.31 -7.79 -14.07
CA GLY A 171 -8.39 -7.65 -15.04
C GLY A 171 -9.28 -6.42 -14.84
N ARG A 172 -9.02 -5.55 -13.86
CA ARG A 172 -9.81 -4.32 -13.67
C ARG A 172 -9.69 -3.43 -14.93
N PRO A 173 -10.82 -3.00 -15.53
CA PRO A 173 -10.82 -2.17 -16.73
C PRO A 173 -10.70 -0.67 -16.39
N ASP A 174 -10.51 0.15 -17.42
CA ASP A 174 -10.62 1.62 -17.37
C ASP A 174 -9.76 2.27 -16.27
N PRO A 175 -8.42 2.17 -16.33
CA PRO A 175 -7.54 2.76 -15.32
C PRO A 175 -7.68 4.27 -15.25
N ASP A 176 -7.75 4.81 -14.03
CA ASP A 176 -7.72 6.25 -13.75
C ASP A 176 -6.38 6.87 -14.16
N PHE A 177 -5.30 6.10 -14.00
CA PHE A 177 -3.93 6.51 -14.31
C PHE A 177 -3.22 5.43 -15.13
N THR A 178 -2.59 5.86 -16.23
CA THR A 178 -1.83 4.97 -17.13
C THR A 178 -0.41 5.50 -17.28
N GLU A 179 0.58 4.64 -17.08
CA GLU A 179 2.02 4.94 -17.17
C GLU A 179 2.45 6.14 -16.30
N LEU A 180 1.83 6.31 -15.13
CA LEU A 180 2.15 7.43 -14.24
C LEU A 180 3.64 7.43 -13.88
N GLY A 181 4.29 8.58 -14.03
CA GLY A 181 5.72 8.71 -13.76
C GLY A 181 6.63 7.92 -14.69
N ALA A 182 6.09 7.40 -15.81
CA ALA A 182 6.83 6.53 -16.74
C ALA A 182 7.49 5.32 -16.05
N GLY A 183 6.80 4.75 -15.04
CA GLY A 183 7.28 3.61 -14.26
C GLY A 183 8.12 3.99 -13.04
N ASP A 184 8.27 5.27 -12.71
CA ASP A 184 8.89 5.75 -11.48
C ASP A 184 7.96 6.72 -10.75
N ILE A 185 7.45 6.31 -9.59
CA ILE A 185 6.52 7.10 -8.76
C ILE A 185 7.19 7.66 -7.50
N SER A 186 8.51 7.69 -7.46
CA SER A 186 9.29 8.19 -6.31
C SER A 186 8.82 9.58 -5.86
N GLY A 187 8.51 9.73 -4.57
CA GLY A 187 8.14 11.03 -3.98
C GLY A 187 6.69 11.46 -4.25
N MET A 188 5.89 10.65 -4.96
CA MET A 188 4.54 11.03 -5.33
C MET A 188 3.54 10.81 -4.18
N THR A 189 2.50 11.65 -4.17
CA THR A 189 1.27 11.39 -3.42
C THR A 189 0.22 10.84 -4.38
N LEU A 190 -0.26 9.64 -4.12
CA LEU A 190 -1.21 8.90 -4.95
C LEU A 190 -2.58 8.90 -4.28
N VAL A 191 -3.57 9.39 -5.03
CA VAL A 191 -4.98 9.38 -4.62
C VAL A 191 -5.62 8.02 -4.92
N PRO A 192 -6.80 7.70 -4.36
CA PRO A 192 -7.47 6.43 -4.63
C PRO A 192 -7.73 6.23 -6.11
N GLY A 193 -7.69 4.98 -6.58
CA GLY A 193 -7.98 4.65 -7.96
C GLY A 193 -7.26 3.41 -8.49
N LEU A 194 -7.52 3.15 -9.77
CA LEU A 194 -6.88 2.10 -10.55
C LEU A 194 -5.71 2.68 -11.36
N TYR A 195 -4.52 2.14 -11.13
CA TYR A 195 -3.30 2.52 -11.80
C TYR A 195 -2.79 1.38 -12.66
N LYS A 196 -2.24 1.70 -13.83
CA LYS A 196 -1.74 0.70 -14.77
C LYS A 196 -0.40 1.09 -15.39
N TRP A 197 0.52 0.13 -15.40
CA TRP A 197 1.78 0.19 -16.13
C TRP A 197 1.98 -1.06 -16.99
N GLY A 198 2.40 -0.84 -18.23
CA GLY A 198 2.89 -1.87 -19.15
C GLY A 198 4.35 -2.26 -18.90
N THR A 199 5.04 -1.58 -17.99
CA THR A 199 6.44 -1.81 -17.63
C THR A 199 6.59 -2.14 -16.14
N ALA A 200 7.84 -2.30 -15.69
CA ALA A 200 8.19 -2.32 -14.28
C ALA A 200 7.81 -1.02 -13.58
N LEU A 201 7.57 -1.11 -12.27
CA LEU A 201 7.34 0.02 -11.37
C LEU A 201 8.48 0.14 -10.36
N LEU A 202 9.04 1.34 -10.25
CA LEU A 202 10.14 1.69 -9.38
C LEU A 202 9.71 2.73 -8.34
N ILE A 203 10.18 2.53 -7.11
CA ILE A 203 9.97 3.43 -5.98
C ILE A 203 11.31 3.60 -5.27
N THR A 204 11.96 4.75 -5.47
CA THR A 204 13.30 5.05 -4.93
C THR A 204 13.31 6.04 -3.76
N SER A 205 12.21 6.75 -3.54
CA SER A 205 11.95 7.55 -2.34
C SER A 205 10.52 7.34 -1.88
N ASP A 206 10.24 7.71 -0.63
CA ASP A 206 8.93 7.56 -0.01
C ASP A 206 7.79 8.04 -0.92
N ILE A 207 6.68 7.31 -0.87
CA ILE A 207 5.43 7.68 -1.52
C ILE A 207 4.35 7.85 -0.46
N THR A 208 3.31 8.61 -0.77
CA THR A 208 2.15 8.75 0.12
C THR A 208 0.89 8.25 -0.57
N LEU A 209 0.14 7.36 0.06
CA LEU A 209 -1.21 6.98 -0.36
C LEU A 209 -2.19 7.79 0.47
N SER A 210 -2.90 8.73 -0.17
CA SER A 210 -3.74 9.72 0.52
C SER A 210 -5.20 9.57 0.12
N GLY A 211 -6.02 9.11 1.06
CA GLY A 211 -7.45 8.92 0.90
C GLY A 211 -8.10 8.48 2.21
N GLY A 212 -9.41 8.28 2.21
CA GLY A 212 -10.17 7.84 3.38
C GLY A 212 -10.05 6.33 3.68
N PRO A 213 -10.65 5.87 4.79
CA PRO A 213 -10.55 4.49 5.26
C PRO A 213 -11.31 3.47 4.38
N THR A 214 -12.16 3.93 3.47
CA THR A 214 -12.92 3.06 2.55
C THR A 214 -12.42 3.15 1.11
N ASP A 215 -11.42 4.01 0.87
CA ASP A 215 -10.90 4.24 -0.47
C ASP A 215 -9.94 3.12 -0.89
N ILE A 216 -9.94 2.79 -2.18
CA ILE A 216 -9.22 1.64 -2.74
C ILE A 216 -8.10 2.09 -3.67
N TRP A 217 -6.97 1.40 -3.61
CA TRP A 217 -5.88 1.49 -4.58
C TRP A 217 -5.63 0.13 -5.20
N ILE A 218 -5.63 0.06 -6.54
CA ILE A 218 -5.19 -1.13 -7.28
C ILE A 218 -4.10 -0.71 -8.26
N PHE A 219 -2.91 -1.28 -8.10
CA PHE A 219 -1.77 -1.08 -8.97
C PHE A 219 -1.57 -2.31 -9.86
N GLN A 220 -1.78 -2.17 -11.17
CA GLN A 220 -1.53 -3.21 -12.17
C GLN A 220 -0.16 -3.00 -12.82
N ILE A 221 0.76 -3.94 -12.62
CA ILE A 221 2.15 -3.82 -13.05
C ILE A 221 2.50 -5.04 -13.93
N ALA A 222 2.76 -4.80 -15.21
CA ALA A 222 2.98 -5.85 -16.20
C ALA A 222 4.38 -6.50 -16.12
N GLU A 223 5.32 -5.90 -15.41
CA GLU A 223 6.63 -6.49 -15.10
C GLU A 223 6.85 -6.51 -13.58
N GLY A 224 8.08 -6.24 -13.10
CA GLY A 224 8.43 -6.28 -11.69
C GLY A 224 8.10 -4.99 -10.92
N LEU A 225 8.07 -5.09 -9.59
CA LEU A 225 7.91 -3.98 -8.65
C LEU A 225 9.14 -3.91 -7.76
N THR A 226 9.79 -2.75 -7.71
CA THR A 226 10.98 -2.54 -6.88
C THR A 226 10.82 -1.36 -5.95
N PHE A 227 10.95 -1.62 -4.65
CA PHE A 227 11.18 -0.60 -3.63
C PHE A 227 12.68 -0.56 -3.33
N ALA A 228 13.32 0.59 -3.52
CA ALA A 228 14.71 0.78 -3.13
C ALA A 228 14.88 0.73 -1.60
N ASN A 229 16.12 0.65 -1.14
CA ASN A 229 16.44 0.59 0.28
C ASN A 229 15.87 1.80 1.05
N GLY A 230 15.27 1.55 2.21
CA GLY A 230 14.82 2.58 3.14
C GLY A 230 13.54 3.32 2.73
N VAL A 231 12.87 2.92 1.65
CA VAL A 231 11.62 3.53 1.19
C VAL A 231 10.47 3.20 2.14
N ASN A 232 9.63 4.19 2.42
CA ASN A 232 8.41 4.05 3.20
C ASN A 232 7.17 4.37 2.34
N VAL A 233 6.15 3.52 2.42
CA VAL A 233 4.80 3.84 1.96
C VAL A 233 4.06 4.50 3.10
N VAL A 234 3.77 5.79 2.97
CA VAL A 234 3.09 6.59 4.00
C VAL A 234 1.58 6.60 3.72
N LEU A 235 0.77 6.24 4.73
CA LEU A 235 -0.69 6.36 4.64
C LEU A 235 -1.15 7.70 5.21
N ALA A 236 -1.99 8.41 4.46
CA ALA A 236 -2.56 9.69 4.86
C ALA A 236 -4.08 9.72 4.65
N GLY A 237 -4.78 10.62 5.34
CA GLY A 237 -6.22 10.81 5.19
C GLY A 237 -7.11 9.71 5.80
N GLY A 238 -6.52 8.71 6.45
CA GLY A 238 -7.22 7.54 6.99
C GLY A 238 -7.14 6.30 6.10
N ALA A 239 -6.35 6.32 5.02
CA ALA A 239 -6.07 5.14 4.21
C ALA A 239 -5.60 3.96 5.06
N VAL A 240 -6.01 2.75 4.69
CA VAL A 240 -5.73 1.51 5.43
C VAL A 240 -5.09 0.45 4.53
N PRO A 241 -4.17 -0.39 5.05
CA PRO A 241 -3.44 -1.36 4.23
C PRO A 241 -4.35 -2.38 3.54
N GLU A 242 -5.44 -2.81 4.17
CA GLU A 242 -6.37 -3.81 3.62
C GLU A 242 -7.07 -3.38 2.33
N ASN A 243 -7.00 -2.10 1.96
CA ASN A 243 -7.60 -1.53 0.76
C ASN A 243 -6.60 -1.22 -0.36
N ILE A 244 -5.33 -1.60 -0.18
CA ILE A 244 -4.25 -1.34 -1.14
C ILE A 244 -3.82 -2.66 -1.76
N PHE A 245 -3.87 -2.76 -3.10
CA PHE A 245 -3.55 -3.98 -3.83
C PHE A 245 -2.47 -3.73 -4.87
N TRP A 246 -1.36 -4.45 -4.77
CA TRP A 246 -0.24 -4.44 -5.71
C TRP A 246 -0.27 -5.72 -6.53
N GLN A 247 -0.77 -5.66 -7.77
CA GLN A 247 -0.73 -6.80 -8.68
C GLN A 247 0.49 -6.68 -9.59
N THR A 248 1.37 -7.69 -9.56
CA THR A 248 2.60 -7.72 -10.37
C THR A 248 2.72 -9.02 -11.16
N PHE A 249 3.05 -8.93 -12.44
CA PHE A 249 3.37 -10.14 -13.22
C PHE A 249 4.83 -10.59 -12.99
N GLY A 250 5.76 -9.64 -12.90
CA GLY A 250 7.15 -9.89 -12.55
C GLY A 250 7.37 -9.97 -11.04
N ALA A 251 8.65 -10.12 -10.67
CA ALA A 251 9.05 -10.29 -9.29
C ALA A 251 8.87 -8.99 -8.50
N VAL A 252 8.63 -9.13 -7.20
CA VAL A 252 8.58 -8.03 -6.24
C VAL A 252 9.86 -8.05 -5.43
N SER A 253 10.53 -6.90 -5.34
CA SER A 253 11.73 -6.71 -4.53
C SER A 253 11.51 -5.56 -3.55
N LEU A 254 11.50 -5.88 -2.25
CA LEU A 254 11.59 -4.88 -1.19
C LEU A 254 13.05 -4.79 -0.73
N GLY A 255 13.68 -3.64 -0.99
CA GLY A 255 15.03 -3.35 -0.51
C GLY A 255 15.14 -3.39 1.02
N THR A 256 16.38 -3.30 1.51
CA THR A 256 16.65 -3.30 2.96
C THR A 256 15.90 -2.17 3.66
N THR A 257 15.41 -2.45 4.86
CA THR A 257 14.72 -1.48 5.74
C THR A 257 13.55 -0.72 5.08
N VAL A 258 12.92 -1.29 4.04
CA VAL A 258 11.68 -0.77 3.46
C VAL A 258 10.54 -0.90 4.47
N HIS A 259 9.59 0.03 4.45
CA HIS A 259 8.26 -0.16 5.03
C HIS A 259 7.20 -0.09 3.93
N ALA A 260 6.58 -1.22 3.63
CA ALA A 260 5.51 -1.34 2.64
C ALA A 260 4.13 -1.42 3.31
N GLU A 261 3.09 -1.08 2.54
CA GLU A 261 1.69 -1.13 2.97
C GLU A 261 0.85 -1.80 1.89
N GLY A 262 0.03 -2.79 2.25
CA GLY A 262 -0.98 -3.39 1.36
C GLY A 262 -0.81 -4.87 1.03
N ILE A 263 -1.70 -5.38 0.18
CA ILE A 263 -1.73 -6.76 -0.30
C ILE A 263 -0.93 -6.87 -1.60
N ILE A 264 0.12 -7.67 -1.61
CA ILE A 264 0.94 -7.94 -2.79
C ILE A 264 0.49 -9.26 -3.42
N LEU A 265 -0.01 -9.18 -4.66
CA LEU A 265 -0.47 -10.27 -5.52
C LEU A 265 0.53 -10.45 -6.67
N SER A 266 1.57 -11.28 -6.46
CA SER A 266 2.62 -11.52 -7.45
C SER A 266 2.39 -12.83 -8.20
N TYR A 267 2.54 -12.79 -9.53
CA TYR A 267 2.61 -13.99 -10.36
C TYR A 267 3.94 -14.74 -10.21
N SER A 268 4.96 -14.09 -9.66
CA SER A 268 6.28 -14.66 -9.45
C SER A 268 6.79 -14.39 -8.04
N GLU A 269 8.10 -14.35 -7.84
CA GLU A 269 8.70 -14.28 -6.51
C GLU A 269 8.37 -12.95 -5.82
N ILE A 270 8.27 -13.00 -4.49
CA ILE A 270 8.31 -11.83 -3.63
C ILE A 270 9.53 -11.96 -2.71
N ALA A 271 10.50 -11.07 -2.85
CA ALA A 271 11.73 -11.06 -2.08
C ALA A 271 11.79 -9.82 -1.17
N LEU A 272 11.99 -10.06 0.13
CA LEU A 272 12.22 -9.01 1.12
C LEU A 272 13.65 -9.08 1.60
N ALA A 273 14.43 -8.03 1.34
CA ALA A 273 15.79 -7.91 1.85
C ALA A 273 15.79 -7.56 3.35
N THR A 274 16.98 -7.60 3.95
CA THR A 274 17.19 -7.51 5.39
C THR A 274 16.41 -6.37 6.04
N GLY A 275 15.56 -6.71 7.01
CA GLY A 275 14.87 -5.74 7.86
C GLY A 275 13.74 -4.96 7.18
N ALA A 276 13.36 -5.29 5.93
CA ALA A 276 12.13 -4.76 5.35
C ALA A 276 10.91 -5.20 6.17
N THR A 277 9.87 -4.37 6.17
CA THR A 277 8.63 -4.58 6.92
C THR A 277 7.42 -4.31 6.04
N ILE A 278 6.29 -4.93 6.37
CA ILE A 278 5.02 -4.69 5.69
C ILE A 278 3.84 -4.87 6.66
N ASN A 279 2.89 -3.93 6.65
CA ASN A 279 1.52 -4.24 7.11
C ASN A 279 0.70 -4.58 5.87
N GLY A 280 0.30 -5.83 5.75
CA GLY A 280 -0.12 -6.33 4.46
C GLY A 280 -0.12 -7.83 4.35
N ARG A 281 -0.16 -8.31 3.11
CA ARG A 281 -0.13 -9.74 2.81
C ARG A 281 0.78 -10.00 1.62
N LEU A 282 1.49 -11.12 1.64
CA LEU A 282 2.42 -11.54 0.59
C LEU A 282 1.88 -12.79 -0.10
N TYR A 283 1.33 -12.61 -1.29
CA TYR A 283 0.73 -13.68 -2.09
C TYR A 283 1.52 -13.91 -3.37
N SER A 284 2.21 -15.03 -3.45
CA SER A 284 3.08 -15.38 -4.58
C SER A 284 2.61 -16.65 -5.27
N GLN A 285 2.49 -16.62 -6.61
CA GLN A 285 2.31 -17.85 -7.38
C GLN A 285 3.60 -18.66 -7.56
N THR A 286 4.73 -18.21 -7.00
CA THR A 286 5.95 -18.99 -6.83
C THR A 286 6.37 -19.00 -5.37
N ALA A 287 7.41 -18.24 -5.00
CA ALA A 287 8.04 -18.27 -3.69
C ALA A 287 8.06 -16.91 -2.99
N VAL A 288 8.20 -16.95 -1.67
CA VAL A 288 8.46 -15.77 -0.84
C VAL A 288 9.79 -15.96 -0.11
N THR A 289 10.70 -15.00 -0.21
CA THR A 289 12.00 -15.03 0.47
C THR A 289 12.13 -13.87 1.46
N LEU A 290 12.60 -14.17 2.67
CA LEU A 290 12.65 -13.25 3.80
C LEU A 290 14.03 -13.24 4.46
N ASP A 291 14.46 -12.09 4.92
CA ASP A 291 15.63 -11.91 5.76
C ASP A 291 15.35 -10.88 6.87
N ALA A 292 15.19 -11.36 8.11
CA ALA A 292 14.97 -10.55 9.30
C ALA A 292 13.78 -9.56 9.19
N ASN A 293 12.70 -9.97 8.50
CA ASN A 293 11.57 -9.10 8.18
C ASN A 293 10.47 -9.15 9.24
N ALA A 294 9.65 -8.09 9.28
CA ALA A 294 8.37 -8.10 9.98
C ALA A 294 7.21 -8.07 8.96
N VAL A 295 6.31 -9.05 9.01
CA VAL A 295 5.14 -9.13 8.13
C VAL A 295 3.89 -9.24 8.99
N THR A 296 3.05 -8.21 8.95
CA THR A 296 1.90 -8.08 9.86
C THR A 296 0.60 -8.07 9.07
N GLN A 297 -0.31 -9.00 9.38
CA GLN A 297 -1.64 -9.02 8.80
C GLN A 297 -2.39 -7.71 9.12
N PRO A 298 -3.03 -7.05 8.13
CA PRO A 298 -3.87 -5.89 8.37
C PRO A 298 -5.02 -6.20 9.33
N ALA A 299 -5.47 -5.19 10.07
CA ALA A 299 -6.71 -5.30 10.84
C ALA A 299 -7.88 -5.58 9.88
N GLN A 300 -8.86 -6.38 10.34
CA GLN A 300 -10.12 -6.61 9.63
C GLN A 300 -11.23 -5.73 10.19
#